data_AF-A0A3D4URS8-F1
#
_entry.id   AF-A0A3D4URS8-F1
#
_cell.length_a   1.000
_cell.length_b   1.000
_cell.length_c   1.000
_cell.angle_alpha   90.00
_cell.angle_beta   90.00
_cell.angle_gamma   90.00
#
_symmetry.space_group_name_H-M   'P 1'
#
loop_
_entity.id
_entity.type
_entity.pdbx_description
1 polymer ?
#
loop_
_entity_poly.entity_id
_entity_poly.type
_entity_poly.pdbx_seq_one_letter_code
_entity_poly.pdbx_strand_id
1 'polypeptide(L)' 'SGGSITVTVPEENGYDLDLDGNRVRAELKNFTGEYEKDEIKGTVNGGGVKIRAKTSGGSIRLNYR' A
#
# COMPACT_ATOMS: atom_id res chain seq x y z
N SER A 1 13.81 15.35 -3.03
CA SER A 1 13.54 15.00 -1.63
C SER A 1 13.17 13.51 -1.57
N GLY A 2 13.47 12.80 -0.48
CA GLY A 2 13.17 11.37 -0.31
C GLY A 2 12.07 11.11 0.72
N GLY A 3 11.06 11.97 0.79
CA GLY A 3 10.04 11.94 1.84
C GLY A 3 9.31 10.59 1.92
N SER A 4 9.09 10.10 3.14
CA SER A 4 8.35 8.85 3.36
C SER A 4 6.86 9.14 3.59
N ILE A 5 6.02 8.20 3.16
CA ILE A 5 4.56 8.30 3.28
C ILE A 5 4.08 7.22 4.24
N THR A 6 3.26 7.60 5.21
CA THR A 6 2.55 6.64 6.07
C THR A 6 1.05 6.85 5.89
N VAL A 7 0.36 5.77 5.55
CA VAL A 7 -1.10 5.72 5.42
C VAL A 7 -1.63 4.78 6.49
N THR A 8 -2.69 5.17 7.18
CA THR A 8 -3.38 4.33 8.17
C THR A 8 -4.84 4.24 7.80
N VAL A 9 -5.37 3.03 7.68
CA VAL A 9 -6.76 2.77 7.25
C VAL A 9 -7.44 1.73 8.15
N PRO A 10 -8.78 1.71 8.23
CA PRO A 10 -9.52 0.65 8.93
C PRO A 10 -9.20 -0.75 8.37
N GLU A 11 -8.97 -1.75 9.23
CA GLU A 11 -8.60 -3.12 8.84
C GLU A 11 -9.71 -3.89 8.12
N GLU A 12 -10.96 -3.64 8.50
CA GLU A 12 -12.14 -4.42 8.09
C GLU A 12 -12.63 -4.13 6.67
N ASN A 13 -12.13 -3.07 6.03
CA ASN A 13 -12.54 -2.68 4.68
C ASN A 13 -11.65 -3.30 3.59
N GLY A 14 -12.16 -3.31 2.37
CA GLY A 14 -11.40 -3.60 1.17
C GLY A 14 -10.85 -2.36 0.48
N TYR A 15 -9.66 -2.52 -0.12
CA TYR A 15 -8.93 -1.43 -0.77
C TYR A 15 -8.26 -1.89 -2.06
N ASP A 16 -8.25 -0.98 -3.04
CA ASP A 16 -7.43 -1.11 -4.25
C ASP A 16 -6.12 -0.35 -4.01
N LEU A 17 -5.00 -1.07 -4.04
CA LEU A 17 -3.67 -0.58 -3.72
C LEU A 17 -2.86 -0.28 -4.99
N ASP A 18 -2.26 0.90 -5.03
CA ASP A 18 -1.35 1.38 -6.08
C ASP A 18 -0.22 2.18 -5.40
N LEU A 19 0.80 1.46 -4.89
CA LEU A 19 1.87 2.00 -4.04
C LEU A 19 3.23 1.82 -4.71
N ASP A 20 4.00 2.90 -4.84
CA ASP A 20 5.28 2.94 -5.57
C ASP A 20 6.32 3.78 -4.79
N GLY A 21 7.44 3.17 -4.39
CA GLY A 21 8.54 3.91 -3.75
C GLY A 21 9.78 3.05 -3.54
N ASN A 22 10.86 3.59 -2.96
CA ASN A 22 12.11 2.80 -2.78
C ASN A 22 11.92 1.53 -1.94
N ARG A 23 10.98 1.59 -1.00
CA ARG A 23 10.51 0.43 -0.26
C ARG A 23 9.05 0.60 0.13
N VAL A 24 8.24 -0.43 -0.08
CA VAL A 24 6.85 -0.47 0.37
C VAL A 24 6.69 -1.55 1.44
N ARG A 25 5.91 -1.24 2.48
CA ARG A 25 5.57 -2.19 3.55
C ARG A 25 4.08 -2.10 3.86
N ALA A 26 3.41 -3.25 3.85
CA ALA A 26 2.02 -3.41 4.23
C ALA A 26 1.81 -4.84 4.76
N GLU A 27 0.85 -5.01 5.68
CA GLU A 27 0.35 -6.34 6.04
C GLU A 27 -0.81 -6.72 5.11
N LEU A 28 -0.58 -7.66 4.20
CA LEU A 28 -1.48 -7.93 3.08
C LEU A 28 -2.39 -9.13 3.37
N LYS A 29 -3.47 -8.92 4.15
CA LYS A 29 -4.51 -9.94 4.39
C LYS A 29 -5.44 -10.07 3.18
N ASN A 30 -5.76 -11.30 2.79
CA ASN A 30 -6.63 -11.62 1.65
C ASN A 30 -6.22 -10.87 0.36
N PHE A 31 -4.92 -10.75 0.13
CA PHE A 31 -4.39 -9.95 -0.96
C PHE A 31 -4.41 -10.71 -2.29
N THR A 32 -4.76 -9.99 -3.36
CA THR A 32 -4.66 -10.46 -4.74
C THR A 32 -3.97 -9.41 -5.59
N GLY A 33 -2.86 -9.76 -6.23
CA GLY A 33 -2.10 -8.87 -7.11
C GLY A 33 -0.60 -9.09 -7.05
N GLU A 34 0.14 -8.04 -7.38
CA GLU A 34 1.59 -8.02 -7.45
C GLU A 34 2.18 -7.34 -6.20
N TYR A 35 3.12 -8.02 -5.56
CA TYR A 35 3.82 -7.54 -4.38
C TYR A 35 5.33 -7.66 -4.58
N GLU A 36 5.97 -6.52 -4.74
CA GLU A 36 7.42 -6.37 -4.84
C GLU A 36 7.96 -5.54 -3.69
N LYS A 37 9.30 -5.42 -3.60
CA LYS A 37 9.95 -4.69 -2.51
C LYS A 37 9.61 -3.19 -2.53
N ASP A 38 9.41 -2.64 -3.72
CA ASP A 38 9.26 -1.24 -4.08
C ASP A 38 7.87 -0.92 -4.66
N GLU A 39 7.04 -1.94 -4.90
CA GLU A 39 5.73 -1.77 -5.50
C GLU A 39 4.69 -2.71 -4.88
N ILE A 40 3.46 -2.20 -4.70
CA ILE A 40 2.27 -3.01 -4.43
C ILE A 40 1.17 -2.56 -5.40
N LYS A 41 0.66 -3.50 -6.20
CA LYS A 41 -0.51 -3.30 -7.05
C LYS A 41 -1.46 -4.45 -6.89
N GLY A 42 -2.66 -4.19 -6.40
CA GLY A 42 -3.64 -5.25 -6.17
C GLY A 42 -4.74 -4.83 -5.25
N THR A 43 -5.44 -5.82 -4.70
CA THR A 43 -6.57 -5.61 -3.80
C THR A 43 -6.36 -6.32 -2.49
N VAL A 44 -6.88 -5.75 -1.41
CA VAL A 44 -7.02 -6.41 -0.10
C VAL A 44 -8.50 -6.48 0.25
N ASN A 45 -8.90 -7.57 0.92
CA ASN A 45 -10.30 -7.84 1.30
C ASN A 45 -11.31 -7.64 0.15
N GLY A 46 -10.96 -8.03 -1.09
CA GLY A 46 -11.85 -7.94 -2.25
C GLY A 46 -11.85 -6.59 -2.99
N GLY A 47 -11.03 -5.62 -2.56
CA GLY A 47 -10.92 -4.30 -3.21
C GLY A 47 -11.92 -3.27 -2.69
N GLY A 48 -11.95 -2.08 -3.28
CA GLY A 48 -12.89 -1.02 -2.88
C GLY A 48 -12.35 0.39 -3.03
N VAL A 49 -12.08 1.07 -1.92
CA VAL A 49 -11.55 2.44 -1.97
C VAL A 49 -10.11 2.41 -2.48
N LYS A 50 -9.80 3.20 -3.51
CA LYS A 50 -8.45 3.28 -4.05
C LYS A 50 -7.51 4.07 -3.13
N ILE A 51 -6.39 3.45 -2.75
CA ILE A 51 -5.26 4.07 -2.07
C ILE A 51 -4.09 4.15 -3.05
N ARG A 52 -3.70 5.37 -3.41
CA ARG A 52 -2.53 5.62 -4.26
C ARG A 52 -1.48 6.45 -3.52
N ALA A 53 -0.24 5.98 -3.50
CA ALA A 53 0.89 6.72 -2.93
C ALA A 53 2.16 6.50 -3.75
N LYS A 54 2.91 7.59 -4.00
CA LYS A 54 4.17 7.53 -4.75
C LYS A 54 5.25 8.40 -4.10
N THR A 55 6.47 7.88 -3.98
CA THR A 55 7.65 8.64 -3.54
C THR A 55 8.90 8.26 -4.32
N SER A 56 9.76 9.23 -4.64
CA SER A 56 10.93 9.03 -5.49
C SER A 56 12.15 8.40 -4.80
N GLY A 57 12.19 8.39 -3.47
CA GLY A 57 13.34 7.86 -2.72
C GLY A 57 13.05 7.52 -1.26
N GLY A 58 11.84 7.80 -0.77
CA GLY A 58 11.40 7.41 0.56
C GLY A 58 10.77 6.03 0.58
N SER A 59 10.29 5.66 1.77
CA SER A 59 9.50 4.45 1.94
C SER A 59 8.01 4.77 2.06
N ILE A 60 7.17 3.81 1.67
CA ILE A 60 5.74 3.83 1.91
C ILE A 60 5.42 2.78 2.96
N ARG A 61 4.63 3.16 3.96
CA ARG A 61 4.07 2.24 4.96
C ARG A 61 2.56 2.36 4.98
N LEU A 62 1.86 1.25 4.73
CA LEU A 62 0.43 1.12 4.93
C LEU A 62 0.18 0.34 6.22
N ASN A 63 -0.52 0.96 7.17
CA ASN A 63 -0.94 0.35 8.42
C ASN A 63 -2.45 0.15 8.43
N TYR A 64 -2.89 -0.89 9.11
CA TYR A 64 -4.29 -1.15 9.40
C TYR A 64 -4.54 -0.86 10.89
N ARG A 65 -5.72 -0.32 11.21
CA ARG A 65 -6.18 -0.04 12.59
C ARG A 65 -7.64 -0.42 12.77
#